data_AF-A0A6M1R173-F1
#
_entry.id   AF-A0A6M1R173-F1
#
_cell.length_a   1.000
_cell.length_b   1.000
_cell.length_c   1.000
_cell.angle_alpha   90.00
_cell.angle_beta   90.00
_cell.angle_gamma   90.00
#
_symmetry.space_group_name_H-M   'P 1'
#
loop_
_entity.id
_entity.type
_entity.pdbx_description
1 polymer ?
#
loop_
_entity_poly.entity_id
_entity_poly.type
_entity_poly.pdbx_seq_one_letter_code
_entity_poly.pdbx_strand_id
1 'polypeptide(L)'
;MFTPMIGMPQGAEWLIILAIVILVFGAAKLPELARGTGQALRIFKTETKGLRDDDEKEKVEKPAELTASEKERIAELERREAEIKAERERLSGN
;
A
#
# COMPACT_ATOMS: atom_id res chain seq x y z
N MET A 1 0.09 9.79 52.35
CA MET A 1 -0.70 10.70 51.50
C MET A 1 -0.36 10.41 50.06
N PHE A 2 -1.31 9.82 49.34
CA PHE A 2 -1.19 9.45 47.94
C PHE A 2 -1.91 10.55 47.16
N THR A 3 -1.16 11.49 46.59
CA THR A 3 -1.72 12.56 45.77
C THR A 3 -1.53 12.13 44.31
N PRO A 4 -2.53 11.49 43.66
CA PRO A 4 -2.41 11.24 42.23
C PRO A 4 -2.49 12.59 41.53
N MET A 5 -1.43 12.89 40.79
CA MET A 5 -1.33 14.01 39.86
C MET A 5 -2.32 13.74 38.71
N ILE A 6 -3.60 13.98 38.97
CA ILE A 6 -4.71 14.02 38.01
C ILE A 6 -4.36 15.12 37.02
N GLY A 7 -3.88 14.75 35.83
CA GLY A 7 -3.56 15.74 34.81
C GLY A 7 -2.90 15.20 33.56
N MET A 8 -2.25 14.03 33.63
CA MET A 8 -1.67 13.39 32.45
C MET A 8 -2.04 11.92 32.41
N PRO A 9 -2.90 11.50 31.46
CA PRO A 9 -3.23 10.09 31.35
C PRO A 9 -1.99 9.31 30.93
N GLN A 10 -1.50 8.45 31.83
CA GLN A 10 -0.27 7.66 31.64
C GLN A 10 -0.52 6.42 30.75
N GLY A 11 -1.56 6.46 29.90
CA GLY A 11 -2.01 5.34 29.06
C GLY A 11 -3.01 4.41 29.75
N ALA A 12 -3.04 4.37 31.08
CA ALA A 12 -3.96 3.51 31.84
C ALA A 12 -5.44 3.93 31.65
N GLU A 13 -5.70 5.22 31.50
CA GLU A 13 -7.04 5.76 31.27
C GLU A 13 -7.63 5.28 29.94
N TRP A 14 -6.80 5.14 28.90
CA TRP A 14 -7.23 4.59 27.62
C TRP A 14 -7.68 3.13 27.73
N LEU A 15 -6.99 2.32 28.55
CA LEU A 15 -7.40 0.94 28.83
C LEU A 15 -8.73 0.88 29.58
N ILE A 16 -8.95 1.79 30.54
CA ILE A 16 -10.22 1.86 31.28
C ILE A 16 -11.37 2.25 30.34
N ILE A 17 -11.18 3.27 29.49
CA ILE A 17 -12.19 3.66 28.50
C ILE A 17 -12.49 2.51 27.54
N LEU A 18 -11.45 1.83 27.02
CA LEU A 18 -11.62 0.68 26.15
C LEU A 18 -12.39 -0.46 26.84
N ALA A 19 -12.09 -0.73 28.12
CA ALA A 19 -12.80 -1.72 28.92
C ALA A 19 -14.29 -1.37 29.07
N ILE A 20 -14.64 -0.10 29.31
CA ILE A 20 -16.03 0.36 29.39
C ILE A 20 -16.74 0.18 28.04
N VAL A 21 -16.09 0.55 26.93
CA VAL A 21 -16.65 0.37 25.58
C VAL A 21 -16.91 -1.11 25.30
N ILE A 22 -15.97 -1.99 25.63
CA ILE A 22 -16.14 -3.45 25.52
C ILE A 22 -17.29 -3.96 26.40
N LEU A 23 -17.50 -3.39 27.59
CA LEU A 23 -18.58 -3.79 28.49
C LEU A 23 -19.96 -3.42 27.91
N VAL A 24 -20.09 -2.22 27.32
CA VAL A 24 -21.36 -1.73 26.77
C VAL A 24 -21.70 -2.40 25.44
N PHE A 25 -20.72 -2.50 24.53
CA PHE A 25 -20.94 -3.05 23.19
C PHE A 25 -20.73 -4.57 23.13
N GLY A 26 -19.94 -5.13 24.03
CA GLY A 26 -19.51 -6.53 24.01
C GLY A 26 -18.23 -6.74 23.20
N ALA A 27 -17.37 -7.68 23.65
CA ALA A 27 -16.10 -8.00 23.00
C ALA A 27 -16.26 -8.52 21.56
N ALA A 28 -17.41 -9.11 21.22
CA ALA A 28 -17.69 -9.61 19.88
C ALA A 28 -18.14 -8.51 18.90
N LYS A 29 -18.75 -7.41 19.39
CA LYS A 29 -19.35 -6.38 18.51
C LYS A 29 -18.36 -5.36 17.98
N LEU A 30 -17.34 -5.00 18.75
CA LEU A 30 -16.27 -4.13 18.27
C LEU A 30 -15.54 -4.67 17.02
N PRO A 31 -15.07 -5.94 16.98
CA PRO A 31 -14.42 -6.48 15.78
C PRO A 31 -15.40 -6.68 14.62
N GLU A 32 -16.66 -6.98 14.89
CA GLU A 32 -17.71 -7.10 13.87
C GLU A 32 -17.95 -5.75 13.17
N LEU A 33 -18.12 -4.67 13.96
CA LEU A 33 -18.27 -3.31 13.45
C LEU A 33 -17.01 -2.81 12.74
N ALA A 34 -15.82 -3.08 13.29
CA ALA A 34 -14.55 -2.71 12.66
C ALA A 34 -14.35 -3.38 11.31
N ARG A 35 -14.77 -4.65 11.16
CA ARG A 35 -14.69 -5.38 9.87
C ARG A 35 -15.60 -4.77 8.82
N GLY A 36 -16.86 -4.47 9.15
CA GLY A 36 -17.80 -3.83 8.22
C GLY A 36 -17.35 -2.44 7.80
N THR A 37 -17.02 -1.57 8.78
CA THR A 37 -16.55 -0.21 8.51
C THR A 37 -15.22 -0.20 7.77
N GLY A 38 -14.29 -1.11 8.10
CA GLY A 38 -13.00 -1.23 7.42
C GLY A 38 -13.13 -1.62 5.95
N GLN A 39 -14.07 -2.52 5.61
CA GLN A 39 -14.36 -2.87 4.23
C GLN A 39 -14.97 -1.69 3.46
N ALA A 40 -15.91 -0.97 4.06
CA ALA A 40 -16.51 0.23 3.46
C ALA A 40 -15.46 1.32 3.21
N LEU A 41 -14.60 1.61 4.19
CA LEU A 41 -13.50 2.57 4.06
C LEU A 41 -12.48 2.13 3.00
N ARG A 42 -12.22 0.83 2.87
CA ARG A 42 -11.32 0.29 1.84
C ARG A 42 -11.89 0.54 0.44
N ILE A 43 -13.15 0.21 0.20
CA ILE A 43 -13.81 0.42 -1.09
C ILE A 43 -13.83 1.92 -1.42
N PHE A 44 -14.28 2.74 -0.46
CA PHE A 44 -14.31 4.20 -0.62
C PHE A 44 -12.92 4.76 -0.91
N LYS A 45 -11.88 4.29 -0.23
CA LYS A 45 -10.50 4.73 -0.49
C LYS A 45 -9.99 4.28 -1.86
N THR A 46 -10.33 3.08 -2.32
CA THR A 46 -9.93 2.59 -3.65
C THR A 46 -10.63 3.38 -4.76
N GLU A 47 -11.93 3.63 -4.64
CA GLU A 47 -12.69 4.45 -5.60
C GLU A 47 -12.21 5.91 -5.60
N THR A 48 -12.02 6.50 -4.41
CA THR A 48 -11.50 7.86 -4.27
C THR A 48 -10.05 7.98 -4.76
N LYS A 49 -9.23 6.94 -4.59
CA LYS A 49 -7.87 6.91 -5.15
C LYS A 49 -7.90 6.86 -6.67
N GLY A 50 -8.80 6.10 -7.29
CA GLY A 50 -8.96 6.12 -8.74
C GLY A 50 -9.32 7.49 -9.31
N LEU A 51 -10.08 8.28 -8.55
CA LEU A 51 -10.44 9.66 -8.87
C LEU A 51 -9.28 10.66 -8.66
N ARG A 52 -8.39 10.43 -7.68
CA ARG A 52 -7.19 11.25 -7.44
C ARG A 52 -6.01 10.88 -8.34
N ASP A 53 -5.85 9.61 -8.66
CA ASP A 53 -4.75 9.12 -9.51
C ASP A 53 -4.93 9.55 -10.97
N ASP A 54 -6.13 9.91 -11.44
CA ASP A 54 -6.30 10.48 -12.80
C ASP A 54 -5.62 11.86 -12.96
N ASP A 55 -5.27 12.54 -11.85
CA ASP A 55 -4.45 13.75 -11.85
C ASP A 55 -2.94 13.47 -11.65
N GLU A 56 -2.55 12.29 -11.15
CA GLU A 56 -1.16 11.94 -10.77
C GLU A 56 -0.56 10.74 -11.54
N LYS A 57 -1.25 10.23 -12.58
CA LYS A 57 -0.86 9.06 -13.41
C LYS A 57 0.40 9.21 -14.26
N GLU A 58 1.35 10.02 -13.82
CA GLU A 58 2.70 10.07 -14.37
C GLU A 58 3.78 9.97 -13.29
N LYS A 59 3.59 9.20 -12.21
CA LYS A 59 4.76 8.76 -11.42
C LYS A 59 4.55 7.51 -10.57
N VAL A 60 4.99 6.38 -11.14
CA VAL A 60 5.77 5.30 -10.50
C VAL A 60 5.10 4.51 -9.33
N GLU A 61 5.32 3.19 -9.37
CA GLU A 61 5.28 2.23 -8.24
C GLU A 61 3.99 1.43 -8.02
N LYS A 62 3.90 0.31 -8.76
CA LYS A 62 3.52 -0.96 -8.14
C LYS A 62 4.70 -1.93 -8.31
N PRO A 63 5.41 -2.32 -7.23
CA PRO A 63 6.55 -3.23 -7.32
C PRO A 63 6.11 -4.66 -7.67
N ALA A 64 6.81 -5.24 -8.64
CA ALA A 64 6.98 -6.68 -8.88
C ALA A 64 5.73 -7.53 -9.18
N GLU A 65 5.22 -7.40 -10.40
CA GLU A 65 4.85 -8.56 -11.22
C GLU A 65 5.15 -8.18 -12.67
N LEU A 66 6.37 -8.48 -13.13
CA LEU A 66 6.71 -8.39 -14.55
C LEU A 66 5.78 -9.34 -15.29
N THR A 67 4.77 -8.77 -15.94
CA THR A 67 3.82 -9.55 -16.73
C THR A 67 4.58 -10.30 -17.83
N ALA A 68 4.11 -11.48 -18.23
CA ALA A 68 4.77 -12.29 -19.27
C ALA A 68 5.07 -11.45 -20.53
N SER A 69 4.19 -10.49 -20.84
CA SER A 69 4.34 -9.52 -21.92
C SER A 69 5.53 -8.56 -21.76
N GLU A 70 5.89 -8.15 -20.54
CA GLU A 70 7.08 -7.31 -20.30
C GLU A 70 8.38 -8.09 -20.37
N LYS A 71 8.40 -9.33 -19.89
CA LYS A 71 9.58 -10.20 -20.02
C LYS A 71 9.90 -10.49 -21.49
N GLU A 72 8.87 -10.69 -22.30
CA GLU A 72 9.01 -10.93 -23.73
C GLU A 72 9.53 -9.68 -24.46
N ARG A 73 9.02 -8.48 -24.12
CA ARG A 73 9.52 -7.21 -24.66
C ARG A 73 10.98 -6.94 -24.27
N ILE A 74 11.38 -7.22 -23.02
CA ILE A 74 12.76 -7.03 -22.57
C ILE A 74 13.69 -8.01 -23.31
N ALA A 75 13.30 -9.27 -23.44
CA ALA A 75 14.07 -10.27 -24.18
C ALA A 75 14.19 -9.95 -25.68
N GLU A 76 13.18 -9.33 -26.28
CA GLU A 76 13.23 -8.87 -27.67
C GLU A 76 14.16 -7.66 -27.84
N LEU A 77 14.14 -6.71 -26.89
CA LEU A 77 15.03 -5.55 -26.90
C LEU A 77 16.49 -5.95 -26.74
N GLU A 78 16.80 -6.89 -25.84
CA GLU A 78 18.16 -7.41 -25.67
C GLU A 78 18.69 -8.10 -26.94
N ARG A 79 17.82 -8.80 -27.69
CA ARG A 79 18.18 -9.41 -28.99
C ARG A 79 18.45 -8.35 -30.05
N ARG A 80 17.58 -7.34 -30.15
CA ARG A 80 17.76 -6.23 -31.10
C ARG A 80 19.03 -5.44 -30.79
N GLU A 81 19.35 -5.22 -29.53
CA GLU A 81 20.59 -4.56 -29.12
C GLU A 81 21.84 -5.40 -29.42
N ALA A 82 21.78 -6.73 -29.22
CA ALA A 82 22.88 -7.63 -29.59
C ALA A 82 23.13 -7.66 -31.11
N GLU A 83 22.06 -7.64 -31.92
CA GLU A 83 22.15 -7.55 -33.38
C GLU A 83 22.74 -6.22 -33.83
N ILE A 84 22.24 -5.10 -33.29
CA ILE A 84 22.74 -3.75 -33.59
C ILE A 84 24.21 -3.62 -33.17
N LYS A 85 24.59 -4.19 -32.03
CA LYS A 85 25.96 -4.18 -31.54
C LYS A 85 26.89 -4.99 -32.46
N ALA A 86 26.48 -6.18 -32.87
CA ALA A 86 27.24 -7.01 -33.81
C ALA A 86 27.38 -6.35 -35.19
N GLU A 87 26.33 -5.65 -35.66
CA GLU A 87 26.36 -4.91 -36.91
C GLU A 87 27.26 -3.66 -36.82
N ARG A 88 27.21 -2.92 -35.69
CA ARG A 88 28.14 -1.83 -35.42
C ARG A 88 29.59 -2.29 -35.31
N GLU A 89 29.85 -3.44 -34.69
CA GLU A 89 31.19 -4.02 -34.59
C GLU A 89 31.74 -4.43 -35.97
N ARG A 90 30.88 -4.92 -36.87
CA ARG A 90 31.25 -5.22 -38.26
C ARG A 90 31.53 -3.97 -39.10
N LEU A 91 30.78 -2.89 -38.87
CA LEU A 91 30.93 -1.63 -39.59
C LEU A 91 32.07 -0.76 -39.05
N SER A 92 32.44 -0.91 -37.78
CA SER A 92 33.57 -0.20 -37.15
C SER A 92 34.93 -0.89 -37.37
N GLY A 93 34.93 -2.11 -37.92
CA GLY A 93 36.11 -2.93 -38.14
C GLY A 93 36.60 -2.91 -39.58
N ASN A 94 36.87 -1.73 -40.14
CA ASN A 94 37.74 -1.47 -41.30
C ASN A 94 38.22 -0.01 -41.22
#